data_AF-A0A2Z5Y8R2-F1
#
_entry.id   AF-A0A2Z5Y8R2-F1
#
_cell.length_a   1.000
_cell.length_b   1.000
_cell.length_c   1.000
_cell.angle_alpha   90.00
_cell.angle_beta   90.00
_cell.angle_gamma   90.00
#
_symmetry.space_group_name_H-M   'P 1'
#
loop_
_entity.id
_entity.type
_entity.pdbx_description
1 polymer ?
#
loop_
_entity_poly.entity_id
_entity_poly.type
_entity_poly.pdbx_seq_one_letter_code
_entity_poly.pdbx_strand_id
1 'polypeptide(L)'
;MNPQSNLTPSSLREAFGHFPSGVVAIAAEINGAREGLAASTFVPVSLDPPLVSFCVQNVSTTWPKLKGAPMLGISVLGEAHDEAARTLAAKTGDRFAGLETVCNDSGAVFIKGTSLWLESAIEQLIPAGDHTIVVLRVSEVTVDAQVAPIVFHRSVFRRLGV
;
A
#
# COMPACT_ATOMS: atom_id res chain seq x y z
N MET A 1 29.11 -19.13 -25.13
CA MET A 1 27.73 -18.62 -25.23
C MET A 1 27.25 -18.35 -23.82
N ASN A 2 27.13 -17.08 -23.43
CA ASN A 2 26.56 -16.74 -22.12
C ASN A 2 25.06 -17.06 -22.17
N PRO A 3 24.51 -17.84 -21.22
CA PRO A 3 23.06 -18.04 -21.17
C PRO A 3 22.44 -16.68 -20.92
N GLN A 4 21.75 -16.13 -21.92
CA GLN A 4 20.96 -14.92 -21.77
C GLN A 4 20.02 -15.15 -20.60
N SER A 5 20.23 -14.38 -19.54
CA SER A 5 19.50 -14.46 -18.29
C SER A 5 17.99 -14.36 -18.57
N ASN A 6 17.22 -15.36 -18.14
CA ASN A 6 15.75 -15.42 -18.23
C ASN A 6 15.07 -14.37 -17.32
N LEU A 7 15.53 -13.12 -17.33
CA LEU A 7 15.06 -12.01 -16.50
C LEU A 7 14.15 -11.07 -17.33
N THR A 8 13.06 -11.60 -17.85
CA THR A 8 12.03 -10.80 -18.50
C THR A 8 11.08 -10.21 -17.44
N PRO A 9 10.32 -9.14 -17.74
CA PRO A 9 9.34 -8.60 -16.79
C PRO A 9 8.29 -9.62 -16.33
N SER A 10 7.92 -10.57 -17.19
CA SER A 10 6.99 -11.65 -16.83
C SER A 10 7.62 -12.67 -15.89
N SER A 11 8.86 -13.11 -16.15
CA SER A 11 9.55 -14.08 -15.28
C SER A 11 9.89 -13.47 -13.92
N LEU A 12 10.26 -12.19 -13.88
CA LEU A 12 10.47 -11.46 -12.62
C LEU A 12 9.17 -11.30 -11.83
N ARG A 13 8.05 -10.96 -12.48
CA ARG A 13 6.75 -10.86 -11.82
C ARG A 13 6.31 -12.19 -11.21
N GLU A 14 6.51 -13.29 -11.94
CA GLU A 14 6.23 -14.63 -11.44
C GLU A 14 7.13 -14.95 -10.24
N ALA A 15 8.45 -14.79 -10.39
CA ALA A 15 9.42 -15.07 -9.33
C ALA A 15 9.17 -14.25 -8.06
N PHE A 16 8.92 -12.94 -8.17
CA PHE A 16 8.62 -12.09 -7.02
C PHE A 16 7.28 -12.43 -6.38
N GLY A 17 6.33 -12.98 -7.14
CA GLY A 17 5.07 -13.49 -6.61
C GLY A 17 5.24 -14.64 -5.61
N HIS A 18 6.40 -15.31 -5.56
CA HIS A 18 6.70 -16.35 -4.56
C HIS A 18 7.08 -15.78 -3.18
N PHE A 19 7.33 -14.48 -3.06
CA PHE A 19 7.55 -13.84 -1.77
C PHE A 19 6.21 -13.31 -1.22
N PRO A 20 5.65 -13.88 -0.15
CA PRO A 20 4.38 -13.41 0.41
C PRO A 20 4.57 -12.06 1.11
N SER A 21 3.60 -11.16 0.97
CA SER A 21 3.57 -9.90 1.72
C SER A 21 2.15 -9.53 2.14
N GLY A 22 2.04 -8.66 3.14
CA GLY A 22 0.79 -7.99 3.45
C GLY A 22 0.40 -6.99 2.36
N VAL A 23 -0.85 -6.56 2.37
CA VAL A 23 -1.34 -5.50 1.48
C VAL A 23 -1.79 -4.31 2.31
N VAL A 24 -1.37 -3.12 1.90
CA VAL A 24 -1.78 -1.86 2.51
C VAL A 24 -2.57 -1.03 1.52
N ALA A 25 -3.56 -0.30 2.01
CA ALA A 25 -4.14 0.83 1.32
C ALA A 25 -3.40 2.09 1.74
N ILE A 26 -3.01 2.92 0.77
CA ILE A 26 -2.47 4.26 1.00
C ILE A 26 -3.48 5.25 0.44
N ALA A 27 -4.03 6.11 1.28
CA ALA A 27 -5.12 6.99 0.90
C ALA A 27 -5.06 8.37 1.58
N ALA A 28 -5.60 9.36 0.89
CA ALA A 28 -5.81 10.70 1.41
C ALA A 28 -7.02 11.35 0.72
N GLU A 29 -7.59 12.35 1.36
CA GLU A 29 -8.62 13.20 0.78
C GLU A 29 -7.96 14.42 0.12
N ILE A 30 -8.21 14.60 -1.17
CA ILE A 30 -7.67 15.68 -1.99
C ILE A 30 -8.85 16.44 -2.59
N ASN A 31 -9.03 17.70 -2.21
CA ASN A 31 -10.13 18.56 -2.67
C ASN A 31 -11.52 17.91 -2.47
N GLY A 32 -11.74 17.25 -1.33
CA GLY A 32 -13.00 16.57 -1.00
C GLY A 32 -13.22 15.23 -1.71
N ALA A 33 -12.21 14.72 -2.44
CA ALA A 33 -12.26 13.41 -3.09
C ALA A 33 -11.22 12.46 -2.48
N ARG A 34 -11.65 11.25 -2.14
CA ARG A 34 -10.75 10.19 -1.68
C ARG A 34 -9.91 9.68 -2.84
N GLU A 35 -8.60 9.80 -2.71
CA GLU A 35 -7.63 9.21 -3.61
C GLU A 35 -6.87 8.12 -2.87
N GLY A 36 -6.55 7.02 -3.55
CA GLY A 36 -5.84 5.93 -2.90
C GLY A 36 -5.37 4.84 -3.85
N LEU A 37 -4.42 4.05 -3.38
CA LEU A 37 -3.86 2.90 -4.08
C LEU A 37 -3.59 1.76 -3.10
N ALA A 38 -3.61 0.53 -3.62
CA ALA A 38 -3.11 -0.63 -2.89
C ALA A 38 -1.62 -0.85 -3.18
N ALA A 39 -0.85 -1.21 -2.16
CA ALA A 39 0.56 -1.59 -2.28
C ALA A 39 0.86 -2.88 -1.52
N SER A 40 1.60 -3.79 -2.15
CA SER A 40 2.12 -5.03 -1.55
C SER A 40 3.62 -4.95 -1.25
N THR A 41 4.19 -3.74 -1.32
CA THR A 41 5.63 -3.44 -1.18
C THR A 41 5.93 -2.68 0.11
N PHE A 42 4.99 -2.67 1.05
CA PHE A 42 5.14 -2.01 2.35
C PHE A 42 6.23 -2.68 3.19
N VAL A 43 7.11 -1.87 3.79
CA VAL A 43 8.22 -2.32 4.63
C VAL A 43 8.39 -1.35 5.81
N PRO A 44 8.36 -1.82 7.07
CA PRO A 44 8.87 -1.06 8.21
C PRO A 44 10.38 -0.82 8.06
N VAL A 45 10.85 0.42 8.25
CA VAL A 45 12.24 0.82 7.95
C VAL A 45 13.04 1.14 9.20
N SER A 46 12.51 1.97 10.09
CA SER A 46 13.22 2.47 11.27
C SER A 46 12.27 2.66 12.44
N LEU A 47 12.77 2.45 13.65
CA LEU A 47 12.03 2.72 14.89
C LEU A 47 12.27 4.14 15.40
N ASP A 48 13.50 4.65 15.28
CA ASP A 48 13.87 6.02 15.68
C ASP A 48 14.82 6.65 14.64
N PRO A 49 14.35 7.60 13.81
CA PRO A 49 12.96 8.06 13.74
C PRO A 49 12.02 6.96 13.20
N PRO A 50 10.69 7.05 13.46
CA PRO A 50 9.73 6.04 13.01
C PRO A 50 9.49 6.16 11.51
N LEU A 51 10.06 5.25 10.73
CA LEU A 51 10.00 5.26 9.26
C LEU A 51 9.40 3.97 8.70
N VAL A 52 8.63 4.12 7.64
CA VAL A 52 8.14 3.03 6.78
C VAL A 52 8.43 3.36 5.33
N SER A 53 8.31 2.39 4.43
CA SER A 53 8.42 2.63 2.99
C SER A 53 7.49 1.76 2.17
N PHE A 54 7.27 2.17 0.93
CA PHE A 54 6.70 1.34 -0.12
C PHE A 54 7.25 1.73 -1.49
N CYS A 55 7.11 0.85 -2.48
CA CYS A 55 7.50 1.13 -3.86
C CYS A 55 6.26 1.47 -4.69
N VAL A 56 6.28 2.63 -5.35
CA VAL A 56 5.22 3.07 -6.26
C VAL A 56 5.70 3.07 -7.71
N GLN A 57 4.85 2.62 -8.62
CA GLN A 57 5.21 2.57 -10.04
C GLN A 57 5.29 3.99 -10.62
N ASN A 58 6.33 4.28 -11.39
CA ASN A 58 6.55 5.63 -11.95
C ASN A 58 5.45 6.07 -12.95
N VAL A 59 4.75 5.10 -13.56
CA VAL A 59 3.61 5.34 -14.46
C VAL A 59 2.26 5.45 -13.74
N SER A 60 2.25 5.45 -12.40
CA SER A 60 1.01 5.61 -11.62
C SER A 60 0.37 6.97 -11.90
N THR A 61 -0.92 6.96 -12.23
CA THR A 61 -1.72 8.19 -12.41
C THR A 61 -2.30 8.71 -11.09
N THR A 62 -2.29 7.89 -10.03
CA THR A 62 -2.80 8.25 -8.70
C THR A 62 -1.70 8.85 -7.83
N TRP A 63 -0.47 8.36 -7.97
CA TRP A 63 0.64 8.80 -7.14
C TRP A 63 0.92 10.31 -7.20
N PRO A 64 0.87 10.98 -8.38
CA PRO A 64 1.04 12.43 -8.45
C PRO A 64 0.04 13.22 -7.61
N LYS A 65 -1.18 12.69 -7.42
CA LYS A 65 -2.22 13.30 -6.57
C LYS A 65 -1.89 13.14 -5.09
N LEU A 66 -1.54 11.92 -4.68
CA LEU A 66 -1.20 11.59 -3.29
C LEU A 66 0.12 12.22 -2.84
N LYS A 67 1.10 12.34 -3.74
CA LYS A 67 2.41 12.95 -3.43
C LYS A 67 2.30 14.41 -2.96
N GLY A 68 1.23 15.11 -3.35
CA GLY A 68 0.96 16.48 -2.91
C GLY A 68 0.18 16.58 -1.59
N ALA A 69 -0.28 15.45 -1.02
CA ALA A 69 -1.01 15.43 0.24
C ALA A 69 -0.08 15.77 1.41
N PRO A 70 -0.52 16.55 2.42
CA PRO A 70 0.27 16.81 3.62
C PRO A 70 0.47 15.54 4.45
N MET A 71 -0.59 14.73 4.58
CA MET A 71 -0.58 13.45 5.29
C MET A 71 -1.21 12.35 4.43
N LEU A 72 -0.71 11.14 4.61
CA LEU A 72 -1.18 9.92 4.00
C LEU A 72 -1.59 8.93 5.09
N GLY A 73 -2.79 8.39 4.97
CA GLY A 73 -3.26 7.28 5.78
C GLY A 73 -2.82 5.96 5.17
N ILE A 74 -2.21 5.09 5.96
CA ILE A 74 -1.87 3.72 5.59
C ILE A 74 -2.73 2.77 6.41
N SER A 75 -3.49 1.89 5.76
CA SER A 75 -4.29 0.86 6.42
C SER A 75 -3.83 -0.54 5.99
N VAL A 76 -3.41 -1.38 6.94
CA VAL A 76 -3.02 -2.78 6.67
C VAL A 76 -4.27 -3.64 6.56
N LEU A 77 -4.56 -4.12 5.35
CA LEU A 77 -5.82 -4.78 5.04
C LEU A 77 -5.97 -6.10 5.81
N GLY A 78 -7.16 -6.31 6.37
CA GLY A 78 -7.53 -7.54 7.07
C GLY A 78 -7.92 -8.67 6.11
N GLU A 79 -8.04 -9.90 6.62
CA GLU A 79 -8.36 -11.09 5.81
C GLU A 79 -9.76 -11.10 5.17
N ALA A 80 -10.65 -10.23 5.63
CA ALA A 80 -11.97 -9.98 5.05
C ALA A 80 -11.96 -8.92 3.91
N HIS A 81 -10.80 -8.35 3.59
CA HIS A 81 -10.63 -7.26 2.62
C HIS A 81 -10.07 -7.75 1.27
N ASP A 82 -10.33 -9.00 0.88
CA ASP A 82 -9.89 -9.55 -0.40
C ASP A 82 -10.54 -8.83 -1.59
N GLU A 83 -11.84 -8.52 -1.52
CA GLU A 83 -12.52 -7.69 -2.51
C GLU A 83 -12.00 -6.24 -2.48
N ALA A 84 -11.85 -5.66 -1.28
CA ALA A 84 -11.32 -4.32 -1.09
C ALA A 84 -9.93 -4.13 -1.74
N ALA A 85 -9.03 -5.08 -1.54
CA ALA A 85 -7.69 -5.05 -2.12
C ALA A 85 -7.72 -5.05 -3.65
N ARG A 86 -8.69 -5.74 -4.27
CA ARG A 86 -8.90 -5.74 -5.73
C ARG A 86 -9.48 -4.41 -6.21
N THR A 87 -10.49 -3.89 -5.50
CA THR A 87 -11.15 -2.62 -5.83
C THR A 87 -10.19 -1.44 -5.73
N LEU A 88 -9.34 -1.40 -4.70
CA LEU A 88 -8.29 -0.39 -4.53
C LEU A 88 -7.20 -0.45 -5.62
N ALA A 89 -6.97 -1.63 -6.20
CA ALA A 89 -6.03 -1.81 -7.31
C ALA A 89 -6.64 -1.56 -8.70
N ALA A 90 -7.95 -1.30 -8.79
CA ALA A 90 -8.63 -1.10 -10.05
C ALA A 90 -8.13 0.15 -10.79
N LYS A 91 -7.94 0.03 -12.12
CA LYS A 91 -7.48 1.15 -12.96
C LYS A 91 -8.56 2.21 -13.17
N THR A 92 -9.83 1.83 -13.09
CA THR A 92 -11.00 2.67 -13.34
C THR A 92 -12.09 2.37 -12.31
N GLY A 93 -13.03 3.29 -12.12
CA GLY A 93 -14.12 3.16 -11.16
C GLY A 93 -13.81 3.75 -9.78
N ASP A 94 -14.77 3.64 -8.87
CA ASP A 94 -14.62 4.06 -7.47
C ASP A 94 -13.82 2.99 -6.69
N ARG A 95 -12.58 3.34 -6.34
CA ARG A 95 -11.65 2.47 -5.59
C ARG A 95 -12.07 2.23 -4.14
N PHE A 96 -12.99 3.03 -3.63
CA PHE A 96 -13.51 2.93 -2.26
C PHE A 96 -14.95 2.40 -2.23
N ALA A 97 -15.48 1.92 -3.35
CA ALA A 97 -16.81 1.33 -3.41
C ALA A 97 -16.91 0.15 -2.42
N GLY A 98 -17.93 0.19 -1.55
CA GLY A 98 -18.16 -0.83 -0.52
C GLY A 98 -17.24 -0.73 0.70
N LEU A 99 -16.35 0.26 0.78
CA LEU A 99 -15.45 0.46 1.92
C LEU A 99 -15.95 1.57 2.83
N GLU A 100 -15.99 1.26 4.12
CA GLU A 100 -16.19 2.28 5.14
C GLU A 100 -14.83 2.93 5.46
N THR A 101 -14.76 4.25 5.31
CA THR A 101 -13.53 5.02 5.48
C THR A 101 -13.67 6.09 6.55
N VAL A 102 -12.57 6.42 7.22
CA VAL A 102 -12.45 7.57 8.12
C VAL A 102 -11.44 8.53 7.51
N CYS A 103 -11.77 9.82 7.43
CA CYS A 103 -10.83 10.88 7.13
C CYS A 103 -10.60 11.68 8.41
N ASN A 104 -9.35 11.97 8.74
CA ASN A 104 -9.03 12.90 9.83
C ASN A 104 -8.85 14.34 9.29
N ASP A 105 -8.61 15.28 10.19
CA ASP A 105 -8.47 16.71 9.86
C ASP A 105 -7.22 17.03 9.03
N SER A 106 -6.22 16.13 9.00
CA SER A 106 -5.02 16.29 8.17
C SER A 106 -5.21 15.81 6.73
N GLY A 107 -6.38 15.21 6.43
CA GLY A 107 -6.70 14.63 5.12
C GLY A 107 -6.21 13.21 4.94
N ALA A 108 -5.61 12.57 5.95
CA ALA A 108 -5.28 11.15 5.89
C ALA A 108 -6.56 10.30 5.94
N VAL A 109 -6.65 9.32 5.03
CA VAL A 109 -7.82 8.45 4.91
C VAL A 109 -7.45 7.02 5.32
N PHE A 110 -8.29 6.45 6.17
CA PHE A 110 -8.15 5.10 6.71
C PHE A 110 -9.36 4.23 6.38
N ILE A 111 -9.15 2.92 6.28
CA ILE A 111 -10.21 1.94 6.02
C ILE A 111 -10.59 1.27 7.34
N LYS A 112 -11.88 1.21 7.68
CA LYS A 112 -12.33 0.53 8.89
C LYS A 112 -12.18 -0.99 8.77
N GLY A 113 -12.06 -1.66 9.92
CA GLY A 113 -11.92 -3.13 9.98
C GLY A 113 -10.54 -3.65 9.59
N THR A 114 -9.53 -2.79 9.49
CA THR A 114 -8.14 -3.16 9.20
C THR A 114 -7.32 -3.30 10.47
N SER A 115 -6.24 -4.08 10.43
CA SER A 115 -5.45 -4.43 11.62
C SER A 115 -4.54 -3.31 12.13
N LEU A 116 -4.17 -2.37 11.26
CA LEU A 116 -3.23 -1.29 11.59
C LEU A 116 -3.55 -0.06 10.75
N TRP A 117 -3.57 1.10 11.41
CA TRP A 117 -3.53 2.42 10.78
C TRP A 117 -2.21 3.12 11.13
N LEU A 118 -1.59 3.74 10.12
CA LEU A 118 -0.44 4.62 10.28
C LEU A 118 -0.73 5.95 9.58
N GLU A 119 -0.65 7.05 10.31
CA GLU A 119 -0.63 8.39 9.72
C GLU A 119 0.80 8.79 9.42
N SER A 120 1.07 9.23 8.19
CA SER A 120 2.45 9.45 7.75
C SER A 120 2.61 10.57 6.73
N ALA A 121 3.78 11.20 6.73
CA ALA A 121 4.19 12.19 5.74
C ALA A 121 5.39 11.68 4.94
N ILE A 122 5.53 12.14 3.69
CA ILE A 122 6.68 11.77 2.85
C ILE A 122 7.96 12.37 3.42
N GLU A 123 8.93 11.51 3.73
CA GLU A 123 10.27 11.89 4.19
C GLU A 123 11.24 11.97 3.00
N GLN A 124 11.21 10.98 2.10
CA GLN A 124 12.15 10.88 0.99
C GLN A 124 11.54 10.13 -0.20
N LEU A 125 11.96 10.51 -1.41
CA LEU A 125 11.65 9.82 -2.65
C LEU A 125 12.96 9.39 -3.33
N ILE A 126 13.14 8.09 -3.52
CA ILE A 126 14.38 7.50 -4.05
C ILE A 126 14.07 6.81 -5.39
N PRO A 127 14.63 7.27 -6.52
CA PRO A 127 14.48 6.60 -7.80
C PRO A 127 15.04 5.17 -7.76
N ALA A 128 14.25 4.20 -8.23
CA ALA A 128 14.61 2.79 -8.20
C ALA A 128 14.09 2.07 -9.47
N GLY A 129 14.73 2.34 -10.60
CA GLY A 129 14.34 1.76 -11.89
C GLY A 129 12.97 2.27 -12.37
N ASP A 130 12.02 1.38 -12.60
CA ASP A 130 10.65 1.71 -13.02
C ASP A 130 9.71 2.06 -11.85
N HIS A 131 10.24 2.06 -10.62
CA HIS A 131 9.56 2.47 -9.40
C HIS A 131 10.30 3.62 -8.70
N THR A 132 9.61 4.25 -7.75
CA THR A 132 10.18 5.13 -6.75
C THR A 132 9.95 4.51 -5.38
N ILE A 133 10.99 4.40 -4.56
CA ILE A 133 10.86 4.05 -3.14
C ILE A 133 10.43 5.32 -2.42
N VAL A 134 9.27 5.24 -1.77
CA VAL A 134 8.71 6.31 -0.95
C VAL A 134 9.01 5.96 0.49
N VAL A 135 9.84 6.77 1.16
CA VAL A 135 10.07 6.68 2.61
C VAL A 135 9.13 7.66 3.29
N LEU A 136 8.42 7.20 4.31
CA LEU A 136 7.45 8.00 5.06
C LEU A 136 7.81 8.00 6.53
N ARG A 137 7.63 9.15 7.16
CA ARG A 137 7.72 9.33 8.60
C ARG A 137 6.34 9.15 9.22
N VAL A 138 6.25 8.25 10.19
CA VAL A 138 5.01 7.97 10.92
C VAL A 138 4.83 9.00 12.04
N SER A 139 3.60 9.49 12.20
CA SER A 139 3.20 10.46 13.21
C SER A 139 2.22 9.88 14.22
N GLU A 140 1.29 9.03 13.77
CA GLU A 140 0.31 8.34 14.62
C GLU A 140 0.15 6.88 14.21
N VAL A 141 -0.24 6.05 15.18
CA VAL A 141 -0.44 4.61 15.03
C VAL A 141 -1.69 4.16 15.78
N THR A 142 -2.55 3.37 15.13
CA THR A 142 -3.67 2.68 15.78
C THR A 142 -3.65 1.20 15.40
N VAL A 143 -3.78 0.31 16.38
CA VAL A 143 -3.70 -1.15 16.20
C VAL A 143 -5.00 -1.81 16.61
N ASP A 144 -5.49 -2.74 15.78
CA ASP A 144 -6.53 -3.70 16.14
C ASP A 144 -5.98 -5.12 16.05
N ALA A 145 -5.68 -5.71 17.21
CA ALA A 145 -5.10 -7.03 17.32
C ALA A 145 -6.08 -8.18 17.02
N GLN A 146 -7.38 -7.90 16.90
CA GLN A 146 -8.39 -8.92 16.60
C GLN A 146 -8.54 -9.18 15.09
N VAL A 147 -8.00 -8.29 14.25
CA VAL A 147 -8.07 -8.42 12.80
C VAL A 147 -6.82 -9.13 12.28
N ALA A 148 -6.99 -10.36 11.78
CA ALA A 148 -5.93 -11.05 11.05
C ALA A 148 -5.68 -10.36 9.69
N PRO A 149 -4.43 -10.20 9.24
CA PRO A 149 -4.11 -9.52 7.98
C PRO A 149 -4.35 -10.40 6.75
N ILE A 150 -4.60 -9.78 5.60
CA ILE A 150 -4.55 -10.49 4.32
C ILE A 150 -3.11 -10.63 3.82
N VAL A 151 -2.80 -11.77 3.21
CA VAL A 151 -1.51 -12.04 2.57
C VAL A 151 -1.68 -12.14 1.06
N PHE A 152 -0.88 -11.43 0.30
CA PHE A 152 -0.79 -11.57 -1.15
C PHE A 152 0.38 -12.50 -1.51
N HIS A 153 0.08 -13.60 -2.18
CA HIS A 153 1.08 -14.60 -2.57
C HIS A 153 0.67 -15.29 -3.87
N ARG A 154 1.57 -15.29 -4.85
CA ARG A 154 1.39 -15.85 -6.21
C ARG A 154 0.13 -15.34 -6.90
N SER A 155 -0.09 -14.03 -6.85
CA SER A 155 -1.28 -13.35 -7.42
C SER A 155 -2.62 -13.73 -6.79
N VAL A 156 -2.60 -14.34 -5.59
CA VAL A 156 -3.80 -14.76 -4.87
C VAL A 156 -3.76 -14.23 -3.43
N PHE A 157 -4.93 -13.86 -2.92
CA PHE A 157 -5.10 -13.49 -1.51
C PHE A 157 -5.23 -14.76 -0.66
N ARG A 158 -4.50 -14.80 0.46
CA ARG A 158 -4.38 -15.91 1.39
C ARG A 158 -4.63 -15.41 2.80
N ARG A 159 -5.06 -16.32 3.66
CA ARG A 159 -5.18 -16.11 5.12
C ARG A 159 -4.03 -16.84 5.81
N LEU A 160 -3.65 -16.36 6.99
CA LEU A 160 -2.67 -17.06 7.82
C LEU A 160 -3.29 -18.36 8.36
N GLY A 161 -2.48 -19.41 8.47
CA GLY A 161 -2.90 -20.62 9.17
C GLY A 161 -2.97 -20.36 10.67
N VAL A 162 -3.91 -21.02 11.34
CA VAL A 162 -4.01 -21.07 12.81
C VAL A 162 -3.31 -22.32 13.31
#